data_AF-A0A2P4XQN9-F1
#
_entry.id   AF-A0A2P4XQN9-F1
#
_cell.length_a   1.000
_cell.length_b   1.000
_cell.length_c   1.000
_cell.angle_alpha   90.00
_cell.angle_beta   90.00
_cell.angle_gamma   90.00
#
_symmetry.space_group_name_H-M   'P 1'
#
loop_
_entity.id
_entity.type
_entity.pdbx_description
1 polymer ?
#
loop_
_entity_poly.entity_id
_entity_poly.type
_entity_poly.pdbx_seq_one_letter_code
_entity_poly.pdbx_strand_id
1 'polypeptide(L)'
;MRLNLFVLLVVFAVSLSDAVSSSSIKLQNVVSTTATGINSGRVLRSEPTSGGINPDEEERGVLANIRDKLNQKALLWLKNKELAGAEKAKYKEIVKFVKAQDISKNLDDTVQALLKKGFNHDDVHNALKLSKEKNQWMSMKRDSPLYHERSPQYKLWENLREAVLRQRANN
;
A
#
# COMPACT_ATOMS: atom_id res chain seq x y z
N MET A 1 32.57 17.45 10.16
CA MET A 1 32.31 15.99 10.12
C MET A 1 30.83 15.71 10.36
N ARG A 2 30.00 15.66 9.31
CA ARG A 2 28.56 15.32 9.39
C ARG A 2 28.07 14.50 8.18
N LEU A 3 28.97 13.78 7.52
CA LEU A 3 28.62 12.93 6.36
C LEU A 3 28.37 11.46 6.73
N ASN A 4 28.76 11.03 7.94
CA ASN A 4 28.76 9.61 8.30
C ASN A 4 27.41 9.09 8.82
N LEU A 5 26.48 9.96 9.21
CA LEU A 5 25.19 9.51 9.77
C LEU A 5 24.23 9.01 8.69
N PHE A 6 24.25 9.63 7.50
CA PHE A 6 23.36 9.24 6.40
C PHE A 6 23.79 7.93 5.73
N VAL A 7 25.10 7.69 5.59
CA VAL A 7 25.62 6.44 5.02
C VAL A 7 25.29 5.24 5.92
N LEU A 8 25.40 5.41 7.24
CA LEU A 8 25.09 4.33 8.19
C LEU A 8 23.60 3.96 8.19
N LEU A 9 22.72 4.94 7.99
CA LEU A 9 21.26 4.75 7.94
C LEU A 9 20.82 3.97 6.68
N VAL A 10 21.48 4.20 5.55
CA VAL A 10 21.21 3.49 4.29
C VAL A 10 21.65 2.02 4.38
N VAL A 11 22.79 1.72 5.03
CA VAL A 11 23.24 0.33 5.24
C VAL A 11 22.31 -0.42 6.21
N PHE A 12 21.83 0.24 7.26
CA PHE A 12 20.92 -0.39 8.24
C PHE A 12 19.54 -0.73 7.65
N ALA A 13 19.03 0.08 6.70
CA ALA A 13 17.76 -0.16 6.03
C ALA A 13 17.78 -1.36 5.06
N VAL A 14 18.95 -1.70 4.50
CA VAL A 14 19.10 -2.86 3.61
C VAL A 14 19.15 -4.17 4.42
N SER A 15 19.73 -4.16 5.62
CA SER A 15 19.91 -5.37 6.44
C SER A 15 18.71 -5.82 7.26
N LEU A 16 17.61 -5.04 7.31
CA LEU A 16 16.39 -5.38 8.05
C LEU A 16 15.30 -6.03 7.19
N SER A 17 15.61 -6.34 5.92
CA SER A 17 14.66 -7.00 5.02
C SER A 17 14.56 -8.52 5.23
N ASP A 18 15.42 -9.10 6.06
CA ASP A 18 15.38 -10.51 6.43
C ASP A 18 14.82 -10.70 7.84
N ALA A 19 13.52 -10.52 8.03
CA ALA A 19 12.82 -11.12 9.15
C ALA A 19 11.30 -11.25 8.90
N VAL A 20 10.90 -12.52 8.75
CA VAL A 20 9.58 -13.10 9.03
C VAL A 20 8.51 -12.94 7.93
N SER A 21 8.47 -13.96 7.07
CA SER A 21 7.18 -14.59 6.74
C SER A 21 7.34 -16.10 6.87
N SER A 22 6.78 -16.64 7.95
CA SER A 22 6.66 -18.07 8.18
C SER A 22 5.72 -18.68 7.15
N SER A 23 6.24 -19.56 6.30
CA SER A 23 5.44 -20.53 5.58
C SER A 23 6.18 -21.86 5.63
N SER A 24 5.62 -22.76 6.42
CA SER A 24 6.13 -24.10 6.71
C SER A 24 6.26 -24.93 5.43
N ILE A 25 7.50 -25.17 4.99
CA ILE A 25 7.77 -26.26 4.04
C ILE A 25 8.27 -27.43 4.86
N LYS A 26 7.44 -28.48 4.91
CA LYS A 26 7.73 -29.78 5.52
C LYS A 26 9.10 -30.29 5.04
N LEU A 27 10.03 -30.43 5.99
CA LEU A 27 11.18 -31.31 5.90
C LEU A 27 10.67 -32.74 5.72
N GLN A 28 10.94 -33.35 4.56
CA GLN A 28 11.09 -34.80 4.46
C GLN A 28 12.57 -35.10 4.24
N ASN A 29 13.15 -35.63 5.30
CA ASN A 29 14.45 -36.25 5.36
C ASN A 29 14.21 -37.76 5.22
N VAL A 30 14.52 -38.40 4.09
CA VAL A 30 14.54 -39.87 3.97
C VAL A 30 15.64 -40.32 2.99
N VAL A 31 16.75 -40.73 3.62
CA VAL A 31 17.56 -41.93 3.35
C VAL A 31 18.59 -41.90 2.20
N SER A 32 19.83 -41.73 2.64
CA SER A 32 21.06 -42.24 2.05
C SER A 32 21.03 -43.75 1.79
N THR A 33 21.56 -44.18 0.65
CA THR A 33 22.52 -45.30 0.41
C THR A 33 22.46 -45.60 -1.09
N THR A 34 23.55 -45.65 -1.84
CA THR A 34 24.61 -46.65 -1.72
C THR A 34 25.96 -46.15 -2.25
N ALA A 35 27.00 -46.56 -1.53
CA ALA A 35 28.41 -46.28 -1.76
C ALA A 35 29.04 -47.16 -2.84
N THR A 36 29.94 -46.60 -3.64
CA THR A 36 31.26 -47.14 -4.10
C THR A 36 31.83 -46.11 -5.09
N GLY A 37 33.09 -45.70 -5.15
CA GLY A 37 34.32 -46.04 -4.44
C GLY A 37 35.46 -45.18 -5.04
N ILE A 38 36.51 -45.01 -4.24
CA ILE A 38 37.94 -44.93 -4.64
C ILE A 38 38.41 -43.72 -5.49
N ASN A 39 39.33 -42.97 -4.87
CA ASN A 39 40.25 -41.98 -5.44
C ASN A 39 40.68 -42.23 -6.91
N SER A 40 40.62 -41.19 -7.74
CA SER A 40 41.68 -40.87 -8.70
C SER A 40 41.43 -39.57 -9.46
N GLY A 41 42.48 -38.75 -9.55
CA GLY A 41 42.72 -37.91 -10.72
C GLY A 41 41.95 -36.59 -10.77
N ARG A 42 42.63 -35.52 -10.33
CA ARG A 42 42.35 -34.16 -10.80
C ARG A 42 42.66 -34.12 -12.30
N VAL A 43 41.66 -34.26 -13.15
CA VAL A 43 41.80 -34.11 -14.62
C VAL A 43 41.17 -32.78 -15.01
N LEU A 44 42.02 -31.80 -15.33
CA LEU A 44 41.64 -30.61 -16.06
C LEU A 44 41.32 -31.05 -17.50
N ARG A 45 40.04 -31.31 -17.78
CA ARG A 45 39.59 -31.53 -19.15
C ARG A 45 39.26 -30.19 -19.79
N SER A 46 40.27 -29.63 -20.46
CA SER A 46 40.07 -28.69 -21.55
C SER A 46 39.71 -29.50 -22.81
N GLU A 47 38.51 -29.34 -23.35
CA GLU A 47 38.33 -29.40 -24.80
C GLU A 47 37.10 -28.59 -25.25
N PRO A 48 37.20 -27.89 -26.39
CA PRO A 48 36.30 -26.82 -26.78
C PRO A 48 35.17 -27.35 -27.65
N THR A 49 33.92 -27.03 -27.30
CA THR A 49 32.83 -27.08 -28.28
C THR A 49 32.54 -25.66 -28.72
N SER A 50 33.22 -25.29 -29.81
CA SER A 50 32.84 -24.18 -30.67
C SER A 50 31.44 -24.44 -31.22
N GLY A 51 30.48 -23.70 -30.69
CA GLY A 51 29.11 -23.56 -31.15
C GLY A 51 28.64 -22.21 -30.61
N GLY A 52 29.02 -21.16 -31.32
CA GLY A 52 29.07 -19.80 -30.80
C GLY A 52 27.74 -19.26 -30.31
N ILE A 53 27.68 -18.99 -29.01
CA ILE A 53 26.90 -17.91 -28.42
C ILE A 53 27.85 -17.30 -27.40
N ASN A 54 28.17 -16.01 -27.55
CA ASN A 54 29.10 -15.36 -26.62
C ASN A 54 28.50 -15.47 -25.21
N PRO A 55 29.23 -16.02 -24.20
CA PRO A 55 28.75 -16.00 -22.82
C PRO A 55 28.48 -14.56 -22.34
N ASP A 56 29.17 -13.58 -22.94
CA ASP A 56 28.94 -12.15 -22.74
C ASP A 56 27.54 -11.69 -23.17
N GLU A 57 26.89 -12.32 -24.15
CA GLU A 57 25.56 -11.94 -24.64
C GLU A 57 24.43 -12.47 -23.74
N GLU A 58 24.55 -13.68 -23.20
CA GLU A 58 23.58 -14.21 -22.22
C GLU A 58 23.66 -13.44 -20.89
N GLU A 59 24.85 -13.17 -20.37
CA GLU A 59 24.99 -12.41 -19.11
C GLU A 59 24.52 -10.96 -19.26
N ARG A 60 24.77 -10.32 -20.41
CA ARG A 60 24.22 -8.99 -20.73
C ARG A 60 22.71 -9.01 -20.88
N GLY A 61 22.13 -10.06 -21.45
CA GLY A 61 20.69 -10.25 -21.58
C GLY A 61 19.99 -10.38 -20.23
N VAL A 62 20.59 -11.12 -19.29
CA VAL A 62 20.08 -11.27 -17.91
C VAL A 62 20.18 -9.94 -17.15
N LEU A 63 21.30 -9.22 -17.26
CA LEU A 63 21.48 -7.90 -16.63
C LEU A 63 20.53 -6.85 -17.22
N ALA A 64 20.31 -6.85 -18.53
CA ALA A 64 19.33 -5.98 -19.19
C ALA A 64 17.90 -6.29 -18.68
N ASN A 65 17.53 -7.57 -18.57
CA ASN A 65 16.23 -7.99 -18.06
C ASN A 65 16.03 -7.61 -16.57
N ILE A 66 17.05 -7.74 -15.73
CA ILE A 66 17.00 -7.30 -14.33
C ILE A 66 16.85 -5.77 -14.25
N ARG A 67 17.60 -5.02 -15.08
CA ARG A 67 17.52 -3.56 -15.14
C ARG A 67 16.13 -3.10 -15.58
N ASP A 68 15.55 -3.73 -16.59
CA ASP A 68 14.22 -3.39 -17.09
C ASP A 68 13.13 -3.69 -16.07
N LYS A 69 13.21 -4.83 -15.37
CA LYS A 69 12.30 -5.15 -14.26
C LYS A 69 12.41 -4.14 -13.12
N LEU A 70 13.62 -3.69 -12.78
CA LEU A 70 13.83 -2.68 -11.76
C LEU A 70 13.25 -1.33 -12.19
N ASN A 71 13.47 -0.91 -13.43
CA ASN A 71 12.92 0.32 -14.00
C ASN A 71 11.39 0.30 -14.00
N GLN A 72 10.76 -0.81 -14.41
CA GLN A 72 9.31 -0.95 -14.37
C GLN A 72 8.75 -0.88 -12.96
N LYS A 73 9.39 -1.55 -11.98
CA LYS A 73 8.99 -1.47 -10.57
C LYS A 73 9.14 -0.05 -10.02
N ALA A 74 10.22 0.66 -10.37
CA ALA A 74 10.44 2.03 -9.94
C ALA A 74 9.41 2.99 -10.54
N LEU A 75 9.09 2.86 -11.83
CA LEU A 75 8.04 3.65 -12.49
C LEU A 75 6.66 3.39 -11.87
N LEU A 76 6.34 2.14 -11.58
CA LEU A 76 5.09 1.77 -10.92
C LEU A 76 5.02 2.34 -9.49
N TRP A 77 6.12 2.28 -8.74
CA TRP A 77 6.20 2.90 -7.42
C TRP A 77 6.02 4.42 -7.47
N LEU A 78 6.65 5.10 -8.44
CA LEU A 78 6.49 6.55 -8.65
C LEU A 78 5.04 6.91 -8.98
N LYS A 79 4.43 6.22 -9.94
CA LYS A 79 3.01 6.43 -10.30
C LYS A 79 2.09 6.21 -9.10
N ASN A 80 2.30 5.14 -8.34
CA ASN A 80 1.51 4.88 -7.13
C ASN A 80 1.70 5.97 -6.07
N LYS A 81 2.92 6.52 -5.93
CA LYS A 81 3.21 7.61 -5.00
C LYS A 81 2.53 8.91 -5.42
N GLU A 82 2.52 9.22 -6.72
CA GLU A 82 1.82 10.38 -7.28
C GLU A 82 0.30 10.27 -7.08
N LEU A 83 -0.29 9.11 -7.41
CA LEU A 83 -1.71 8.84 -7.19
C LEU A 83 -2.09 8.97 -5.70
N ALA A 84 -1.30 8.35 -4.82
CA ALA A 84 -1.52 8.47 -3.37
C ALA A 84 -1.34 9.92 -2.87
N GLY A 85 -0.47 10.71 -3.50
CA GLY A 85 -0.32 12.13 -3.22
C GLY A 85 -1.56 12.94 -3.61
N ALA A 86 -2.08 12.71 -4.81
CA ALA A 86 -3.29 13.35 -5.33
C ALA A 86 -4.53 13.00 -4.49
N GLU A 87 -4.72 11.73 -4.12
CA GLU A 87 -5.81 11.30 -3.24
C GLU A 87 -5.72 11.95 -1.86
N LYS A 88 -4.51 12.02 -1.27
CA LYS A 88 -4.29 12.70 0.01
C LYS A 88 -4.62 14.19 -0.08
N ALA A 89 -4.30 14.85 -1.19
CA ALA A 89 -4.64 16.26 -1.40
C ALA A 89 -6.17 16.45 -1.46
N LYS A 90 -6.87 15.61 -2.23
CA LYS A 90 -8.33 15.58 -2.31
C LYS A 90 -8.98 15.37 -0.94
N TYR A 91 -8.54 14.36 -0.19
CA TYR A 91 -9.08 14.11 1.15
C TYR A 91 -8.77 15.24 2.13
N LYS A 92 -7.60 15.88 2.03
CA LYS A 92 -7.27 17.04 2.85
C LYS A 92 -8.19 18.22 2.56
N GLU A 93 -8.57 18.43 1.30
CA GLU A 93 -9.53 19.47 0.92
C GLU A 93 -10.91 19.18 1.53
N ILE A 94 -11.41 17.95 1.40
CA ILE A 94 -12.69 17.54 1.99
C ILE A 94 -12.70 17.73 3.50
N VAL A 95 -11.65 17.28 4.19
CA VAL A 95 -11.55 17.44 5.65
C VAL A 95 -11.53 18.92 6.04
N LYS A 96 -10.77 19.77 5.32
CA LYS A 96 -10.75 21.21 5.59
C LYS A 96 -12.11 21.85 5.37
N PHE A 97 -12.78 21.49 4.28
CA PHE A 97 -14.10 22.00 3.95
C PHE A 97 -15.11 21.63 5.03
N VAL A 98 -15.19 20.35 5.39
CA VAL A 98 -16.12 19.86 6.43
C VAL A 98 -15.81 20.49 7.80
N LYS A 99 -14.53 20.67 8.16
CA LYS A 99 -14.15 21.34 9.42
C LYS A 99 -14.47 22.83 9.47
N ALA A 100 -14.52 23.50 8.32
CA ALA A 100 -14.89 24.91 8.25
C ALA A 100 -16.39 25.13 8.46
N GLN A 101 -17.20 24.07 8.38
CA GLN A 101 -18.64 24.11 8.54
C GLN A 101 -19.02 23.80 9.99
N ASP A 102 -20.00 24.52 10.52
CA ASP A 102 -20.60 24.20 11.83
C ASP A 102 -21.69 23.12 11.63
N ILE A 103 -21.24 21.88 11.43
CA ILE A 103 -22.09 20.71 11.16
C ILE A 103 -23.11 20.48 12.27
N SER A 104 -22.80 20.92 13.50
CA SER A 104 -23.68 20.76 14.65
C SER A 104 -24.95 21.61 14.57
N LYS A 105 -24.92 22.71 13.80
CA LYS A 105 -26.05 23.62 13.63
C LYS A 105 -26.67 23.53 12.23
N ASN A 106 -25.84 23.43 11.20
CA ASN A 106 -26.27 23.57 9.80
C ASN A 106 -25.90 22.33 8.97
N LEU A 107 -26.45 21.18 9.36
CA LEU A 107 -26.19 19.90 8.71
C LEU A 107 -26.64 19.91 7.24
N ASP A 108 -27.86 20.34 6.96
CA ASP A 108 -28.44 20.30 5.61
C ASP A 108 -27.74 21.27 4.65
N ASP A 109 -27.39 22.47 5.12
CA ASP A 109 -26.59 23.43 4.34
C ASP A 109 -25.23 22.84 3.98
N THR A 110 -24.60 22.12 4.93
CA THR A 110 -23.32 21.46 4.69
C THR A 110 -23.48 20.35 3.65
N VAL A 111 -24.54 19.55 3.70
CA VAL A 111 -24.85 18.52 2.69
C VAL A 111 -25.01 19.16 1.30
N GLN A 112 -25.81 20.22 1.19
CA GLN A 112 -26.00 20.92 -0.08
C GLN A 112 -24.70 21.53 -0.60
N ALA A 113 -23.86 22.09 0.28
CA ALA A 113 -22.57 22.65 -0.10
C ALA A 113 -21.59 21.57 -0.59
N LEU A 114 -21.59 20.38 0.01
CA LEU A 114 -20.82 19.22 -0.45
C LEU A 114 -21.29 18.74 -1.84
N LEU A 115 -22.61 18.67 -2.06
CA LEU A 115 -23.18 18.31 -3.37
C LEU A 115 -22.82 19.35 -4.44
N LYS A 116 -22.94 20.64 -4.14
CA LYS A 116 -22.55 21.74 -5.06
C LYS A 116 -21.08 21.71 -5.44
N LYS A 117 -20.20 21.30 -4.50
CA LYS A 117 -18.77 21.09 -4.78
C LYS A 117 -18.48 19.80 -5.57
N GLY A 118 -19.48 18.95 -5.79
CA GLY A 118 -19.30 17.69 -6.50
C GLY A 118 -18.55 16.63 -5.69
N PHE A 119 -18.52 16.73 -4.35
CA PHE A 119 -17.90 15.69 -3.53
C PHE A 119 -18.79 14.45 -3.47
N ASN A 120 -18.21 13.28 -3.78
CA ASN A 120 -18.91 12.01 -3.65
C ASN A 120 -18.98 11.59 -2.17
N HIS A 121 -20.07 10.93 -1.80
CA HIS A 121 -20.28 10.39 -0.45
C HIS A 121 -19.18 9.40 -0.02
N ASP A 122 -18.64 8.58 -0.94
CA ASP A 122 -17.53 7.66 -0.65
C ASP A 122 -16.23 8.41 -0.33
N ASP A 123 -15.95 9.50 -1.05
CA ASP A 123 -14.77 10.32 -0.80
C ASP A 123 -14.85 10.97 0.59
N VAL A 124 -16.04 11.44 0.98
CA VAL A 124 -16.30 12.00 2.31
C VAL A 124 -16.13 10.94 3.40
N HIS A 125 -16.65 9.73 3.18
CA HIS A 125 -16.49 8.60 4.09
C HIS A 125 -15.01 8.27 4.35
N ASN A 126 -14.24 8.18 3.27
CA ASN A 126 -12.81 7.84 3.32
C ASN A 126 -11.98 8.97 3.92
N ALA A 127 -12.24 10.22 3.54
CA ALA A 127 -11.54 11.41 4.04
C ALA A 127 -11.72 11.58 5.56
N LEU A 128 -12.95 11.37 6.05
CA LEU A 128 -13.30 11.45 7.47
C LEU A 128 -12.99 10.16 8.25
N LYS A 129 -12.49 9.12 7.56
CA LYS A 129 -12.16 7.80 8.13
C LYS A 129 -13.34 7.20 8.89
N LEU A 130 -14.55 7.31 8.34
CA LEU A 130 -15.79 6.85 8.98
C LEU A 130 -15.91 5.31 9.02
N SER A 131 -15.03 4.57 8.33
CA SER A 131 -14.90 3.12 8.50
C SER A 131 -14.45 2.70 9.91
N LYS A 132 -13.83 3.62 10.67
CA LYS A 132 -13.42 3.37 12.05
C LYS A 132 -14.60 3.66 12.98
N GLU A 133 -15.01 2.65 13.74
CA GLU A 133 -16.12 2.74 14.69
C GLU A 133 -16.03 3.96 15.61
N LYS A 134 -14.82 4.30 16.10
CA LYS A 134 -14.58 5.47 16.95
C LYS A 134 -14.94 6.83 16.33
N ASN A 135 -15.02 6.90 15.00
CA ASN A 135 -15.38 8.10 14.27
C ASN A 135 -16.88 8.12 13.92
N GLN A 136 -17.57 6.99 14.08
CA GLN A 136 -19.01 6.86 13.83
C GLN A 136 -19.85 7.29 15.03
N TRP A 137 -19.31 7.17 16.23
CA TRP A 137 -20.03 7.42 17.49
C TRP A 137 -19.42 8.59 18.25
N MET A 138 -20.26 9.32 18.99
CA MET A 138 -19.85 10.40 19.89
C MET A 138 -19.06 9.88 21.09
N SER A 139 -19.40 8.68 21.57
CA SER A 139 -18.70 8.00 22.65
C SER A 139 -18.71 6.49 22.43
N MET A 140 -17.60 5.84 22.77
CA MET A 140 -17.50 4.36 22.80
C MET A 140 -17.63 3.79 24.22
N LYS A 141 -17.86 4.63 25.23
CA LYS A 141 -18.01 4.19 26.61
C LYS A 141 -19.47 3.83 26.87
N ARG A 142 -19.71 2.58 27.29
CA ARG A 142 -21.06 2.07 27.61
C ARG A 142 -21.84 2.96 28.57
N ASP A 143 -21.13 3.53 29.50
CA ASP A 143 -21.67 4.29 30.63
C ASP A 143 -21.92 5.76 30.27
N SER A 144 -21.58 6.15 29.03
CA SER A 144 -21.81 7.52 28.55
C SER A 144 -23.24 7.67 28.07
N PRO A 145 -23.92 8.79 28.38
CA PRO A 145 -25.23 9.09 27.79
C PRO A 145 -25.18 9.23 26.25
N LEU A 146 -23.99 9.35 25.67
CA LEU A 146 -23.76 9.47 24.22
C LEU A 146 -23.34 8.14 23.55
N TYR A 147 -23.43 7.00 24.24
CA TYR A 147 -22.88 5.71 23.81
C TYR A 147 -23.50 5.14 22.52
N HIS A 148 -24.66 5.62 22.10
CA HIS A 148 -25.31 5.22 20.83
C HIS A 148 -25.60 6.42 19.93
N GLU A 149 -25.00 7.57 20.23
CA GLU A 149 -25.19 8.75 19.42
C GLU A 149 -24.19 8.78 18.27
N ARG A 150 -24.69 8.87 17.04
CA ARG A 150 -23.84 9.06 15.85
C ARG A 150 -23.11 10.40 15.92
N SER A 151 -21.85 10.40 15.52
CA SER A 151 -21.07 11.63 15.39
C SER A 151 -21.72 12.56 14.34
N PRO A 152 -21.61 13.89 14.49
CA PRO A 152 -22.09 14.84 13.48
C PRO A 152 -21.53 14.57 12.09
N GLN A 153 -20.28 14.10 12.01
CA GLN A 153 -19.61 13.74 10.76
C GLN A 153 -20.24 12.49 10.12
N TYR A 154 -20.67 11.53 10.92
CA TYR A 154 -21.35 10.34 10.41
C TYR A 154 -22.75 10.67 9.91
N LYS A 155 -23.51 11.46 10.67
CA LYS A 155 -24.84 11.98 10.25
C LYS A 155 -24.75 12.77 8.94
N LEU A 156 -23.71 13.60 8.79
CA LEU A 156 -23.44 14.33 7.55
C LEU A 156 -23.25 13.40 6.35
N TRP A 157 -22.47 12.33 6.53
CA TRP A 157 -22.26 11.34 5.47
C TRP A 157 -23.54 10.56 5.13
N GLU A 158 -24.33 10.16 6.12
CA GLU A 158 -25.63 9.49 5.90
C GLU A 158 -26.57 10.37 5.08
N ASN A 159 -26.75 11.64 5.47
CA ASN A 159 -27.61 12.57 4.74
C ASN A 159 -27.10 12.86 3.32
N LEU A 160 -25.79 12.97 3.14
CA LEU A 160 -25.20 13.14 1.80
C LEU A 160 -25.47 11.92 0.92
N ARG A 161 -25.28 10.70 1.45
CA ARG A 161 -25.58 9.45 0.74
C ARG A 161 -27.06 9.39 0.35
N GLU A 162 -27.96 9.70 1.27
CA GLU A 162 -29.40 9.72 0.99
C GLU A 162 -29.76 10.76 -0.07
N ALA A 163 -29.20 11.97 0.00
CA ALA A 163 -29.47 13.02 -0.97
C ALA A 163 -29.04 12.60 -2.40
N VAL A 164 -27.89 11.95 -2.54
CA VAL A 164 -27.44 11.38 -3.82
C VAL A 164 -28.37 10.28 -4.32
N LEU A 165 -28.81 9.38 -3.43
CA LEU A 165 -29.75 8.31 -3.81
C LEU A 165 -31.11 8.87 -4.26
N ARG A 166 -31.64 9.88 -3.56
CA ARG A 166 -32.89 10.55 -3.93
C ARG A 166 -32.78 11.27 -5.28
N GLN A 167 -31.66 11.95 -5.55
CA GLN A 167 -31.43 12.56 -6.88
C GLN A 167 -31.40 11.52 -8.00
N ARG A 168 -30.81 10.34 -7.76
CA ARG A 168 -30.80 9.25 -8.75
C ARG A 168 -32.16 8.61 -8.96
N ALA A 169 -33.00 8.56 -7.93
CA ALA A 169 -34.36 7.99 -8.04
C ALA A 169 -35.33 8.92 -8.80
N ASN A 170 -35.04 10.22 -8.83
CA ASN A 170 -35.89 11.24 -9.45
C ASN A 170 -35.45 11.64 -10.88
N ASN A 171 -34.37 11.07 -11.38
CA ASN A 171 -33.84 11.27 -12.74
C ASN A 171 -34.03 10.00 -13.56
#